data_AF-A0A1Y3NPE6-F1
#
_entry.id   AF-A0A1Y3NPE6-F1
#
_cell.length_a   1.000
_cell.length_b   1.000
_cell.length_c   1.000
_cell.angle_alpha   90.00
_cell.angle_beta   90.00
_cell.angle_gamma   90.00
#
_symmetry.space_group_name_H-M   'P 1'
#
loop_
_entity.id
_entity.type
_entity.pdbx_description
1 polymer ?
#
loop_
_entity_poly.entity_id
_entity_poly.type
_entity_poly.pdbx_seq_one_letter_code
_entity_poly.pdbx_strand_id
1 'polypeptide(L)'
;MWCTKCHNHVSLINNVYPTQPGETGAKANNLSYLVFYAESRPQKLTKIGAYLEKRTANDIYYSKIENLKVTLTILTVLVGSKCKQNLDLFLVSVVNILAKMLESPLNLEIIEQISSTIISFSAHHNHVILDVDSSFVTPYIKIIKILCKYVQDNESSPDIQNKKKVASLRAINAIVSNDTFLKSPKIDEFLEYIIPALLANIQEGKTTGIKLYRSLSNTDISDVDLDNLSIQSINEIMQRINPATFDRVFNPIYK
;
A
#
# COMPACT_ATOMS: atom_id res chain seq x y z
N MET A 1 29.48 -17.02 -16.73
CA MET A 1 29.97 -17.54 -15.44
C MET A 1 29.05 -17.02 -14.32
N TRP A 2 28.00 -17.75 -13.96
CA TRP A 2 27.08 -17.35 -12.88
C TRP A 2 27.39 -18.17 -11.63
N CYS A 3 27.63 -17.48 -10.52
CA CYS A 3 28.22 -18.03 -9.30
C CYS A 3 27.25 -18.92 -8.50
N THR A 4 27.71 -20.13 -8.16
CA THR A 4 27.00 -21.26 -7.52
C THR A 4 26.63 -21.07 -6.04
N LYS A 5 26.67 -19.84 -5.48
CA LYS A 5 26.40 -19.56 -4.04
C LYS A 5 25.14 -18.72 -3.77
N CYS A 6 24.32 -18.41 -4.78
CA CYS A 6 23.09 -17.62 -4.63
C CYS A 6 21.83 -18.42 -4.26
N HIS A 7 21.91 -19.75 -4.21
CA HIS A 7 20.73 -20.63 -4.21
C HIS A 7 19.86 -20.64 -2.95
N ASN A 8 20.38 -20.27 -1.77
CA ASN A 8 19.63 -20.50 -0.53
C ASN A 8 18.36 -19.62 -0.44
N HIS A 9 18.49 -18.29 -0.44
CA HIS A 9 17.32 -17.39 -0.33
C HIS A 9 16.32 -17.54 -1.49
N VAL A 10 16.79 -17.73 -2.73
CA VAL A 10 15.90 -17.92 -3.90
C VAL A 10 15.06 -19.17 -3.75
N SER A 11 15.65 -20.29 -3.35
CA SER A 11 14.90 -21.53 -3.10
C SER A 11 13.90 -21.35 -1.95
N LEU A 12 14.31 -20.71 -0.85
CA LEU A 12 13.41 -20.42 0.27
C LEU A 12 12.18 -19.63 -0.17
N ILE A 13 12.40 -18.56 -0.94
CA ILE A 13 11.31 -17.73 -1.46
C ILE A 13 10.40 -18.55 -2.37
N ASN A 14 10.96 -19.28 -3.35
CA ASN A 14 10.16 -20.06 -4.29
C ASN A 14 9.32 -21.15 -3.62
N ASN A 15 9.80 -21.72 -2.52
CA ASN A 15 9.05 -22.73 -1.78
C ASN A 15 7.80 -22.18 -1.08
N VAL A 16 7.65 -20.86 -0.95
CA VAL A 16 6.43 -20.23 -0.41
C VAL A 16 5.30 -20.22 -1.44
N TYR A 17 5.64 -20.24 -2.74
CA TYR A 17 4.66 -20.11 -3.82
C TYR A 17 3.96 -21.45 -4.12
N PRO A 18 2.72 -21.38 -4.65
CA PRO A 18 2.06 -22.56 -5.19
C PRO A 18 2.89 -23.17 -6.33
N THR A 19 2.93 -24.50 -6.35
CA THR A 19 3.70 -25.30 -7.33
C THR A 19 2.79 -26.12 -8.23
N GLN A 20 1.59 -26.46 -7.75
CA GLN A 20 0.63 -27.27 -8.51
C GLN A 20 -0.53 -26.41 -9.02
N PRO A 21 -1.11 -26.72 -10.19
CA PRO A 21 -2.34 -26.08 -10.65
C PRO A 21 -3.46 -26.24 -9.61
N GLY A 22 -4.13 -25.14 -9.27
CA GLY A 22 -5.21 -25.13 -8.26
C GLY A 22 -4.77 -24.84 -6.83
N GLU A 23 -3.47 -24.88 -6.51
CA GLU A 23 -2.97 -24.34 -5.24
C GLU A 23 -3.10 -22.81 -5.22
N THR A 24 -3.63 -22.25 -4.13
CA THR A 24 -3.77 -20.82 -3.91
C THR A 24 -3.09 -20.39 -2.62
N GLY A 25 -2.67 -19.12 -2.56
CA GLY A 25 -2.06 -18.56 -1.36
C GLY A 25 -0.65 -19.07 -1.03
N ALA A 26 -0.10 -18.52 0.04
CA ALA A 26 1.26 -18.82 0.50
C ALA A 26 1.30 -20.14 1.30
N LYS A 27 2.32 -20.96 1.07
CA LYS A 27 2.57 -22.18 1.88
C LYS A 27 3.04 -21.78 3.27
N ALA A 28 2.15 -21.87 4.26
CA ALA A 28 2.34 -21.30 5.61
C ALA A 28 3.66 -21.72 6.28
N ASN A 29 4.00 -23.01 6.26
CA ASN A 29 5.25 -23.50 6.87
C ASN A 29 6.49 -22.91 6.22
N ASN A 30 6.49 -22.79 4.89
CA ASN A 30 7.59 -22.21 4.12
C ASN A 30 7.68 -20.71 4.33
N LEU A 31 6.54 -20.01 4.45
CA LEU A 31 6.50 -18.60 4.79
C LEU A 31 7.10 -18.33 6.18
N SER A 32 6.67 -19.08 7.20
CA SER A 32 7.22 -18.97 8.56
C SER A 32 8.74 -19.20 8.58
N TYR A 33 9.23 -20.16 7.80
CA TYR A 33 10.66 -20.42 7.69
C TYR A 33 11.42 -19.30 6.96
N LEU A 34 10.84 -18.71 5.90
CA LEU A 34 11.40 -17.54 5.22
C LEU A 34 11.49 -16.34 6.18
N VAL A 35 10.46 -16.10 6.99
CA VAL A 35 10.45 -15.02 8.00
C VAL A 35 11.54 -15.26 9.03
N PHE A 36 11.62 -16.46 9.61
CA PHE A 36 12.68 -16.82 10.56
C PHE A 36 14.09 -16.62 9.95
N TYR A 37 14.28 -17.02 8.69
CA TYR A 37 15.53 -16.83 7.97
C TYR A 37 15.90 -15.35 7.82
N ALA A 38 14.92 -14.50 7.47
CA ALA A 38 15.10 -13.07 7.31
C ALA A 38 15.39 -12.37 8.65
N GLU A 39 14.65 -12.72 9.71
CA GLU A 39 14.86 -12.19 11.06
C GLU A 39 16.25 -12.55 11.61
N SER A 40 16.69 -13.79 11.38
CA SER A 40 18.00 -14.26 11.86
C SER A 40 19.17 -13.67 11.07
N ARG A 41 18.93 -13.17 9.85
CA ARG A 41 19.96 -12.67 8.94
C ARG A 41 19.47 -11.43 8.18
N PRO A 42 19.33 -10.28 8.85
CA PRO A 42 18.73 -9.08 8.26
C PRO A 42 19.40 -8.62 6.96
N GLN A 43 20.73 -8.80 6.81
CA GLN A 43 21.48 -8.52 5.59
C GLN A 43 21.01 -9.30 4.35
N LYS A 44 20.15 -10.32 4.52
CA LYS A 44 19.51 -11.04 3.41
C LYS A 44 18.26 -10.35 2.91
N LEU A 45 17.65 -9.43 3.67
CA LEU A 45 16.45 -8.69 3.28
C LEU A 45 16.65 -7.95 1.96
N THR A 46 17.81 -7.34 1.72
CA THR A 46 18.13 -6.69 0.43
C THR A 46 18.05 -7.66 -0.75
N LYS A 47 18.54 -8.90 -0.58
CA LYS A 47 18.47 -9.92 -1.63
C LYS A 47 17.07 -10.51 -1.79
N ILE A 48 16.32 -10.63 -0.68
CA ILE A 48 14.93 -11.07 -0.70
C ILE A 48 14.08 -10.04 -1.45
N GLY A 49 14.17 -8.75 -1.10
CA GLY A 49 13.45 -7.66 -1.75
C GLY A 49 13.73 -7.59 -3.26
N ALA A 50 15.01 -7.56 -3.65
CA ALA A 50 15.40 -7.52 -5.06
C ALA A 50 14.89 -8.73 -5.87
N TYR A 51 14.86 -9.92 -5.25
CA TYR A 51 14.30 -11.11 -5.89
C TYR A 51 12.78 -11.01 -6.07
N LEU A 52 12.06 -10.54 -5.04
CA LEU A 52 10.61 -10.33 -5.10
C LEU A 52 10.22 -9.27 -6.14
N GLU A 53 11.01 -8.20 -6.29
CA GLU A 53 10.81 -7.20 -7.36
C GLU A 53 10.89 -7.84 -8.75
N LYS A 54 11.97 -8.58 -9.03
CA LYS A 54 12.17 -9.27 -10.31
C LYS A 54 11.05 -10.29 -10.55
N ARG A 55 10.67 -11.03 -9.52
CA ARG A 55 9.60 -12.02 -9.60
C ARG A 55 8.25 -11.36 -9.89
N THR A 56 7.91 -10.28 -9.19
CA THR A 56 6.68 -9.50 -9.41
C THR A 56 6.54 -9.07 -10.86
N ALA A 57 7.63 -8.56 -11.46
CA ALA A 57 7.61 -8.16 -12.87
C ALA A 57 7.27 -9.33 -13.81
N ASN A 58 7.83 -10.52 -13.56
CA ASN A 58 7.51 -11.72 -14.33
C ASN A 58 6.09 -12.21 -14.08
N ASP A 59 5.64 -12.23 -12.82
CA ASP A 59 4.30 -12.71 -12.46
C ASP A 59 3.21 -11.77 -13.02
N ILE A 60 3.47 -10.46 -13.13
CA ILE A 60 2.61 -9.53 -13.87
C ILE A 60 2.61 -9.85 -15.37
N TYR A 61 3.80 -10.03 -15.98
CA TYR A 61 3.92 -10.31 -17.41
C TYR A 61 3.16 -11.59 -17.83
N TYR A 62 3.17 -12.61 -16.98
CA TYR A 62 2.48 -13.88 -17.21
C TYR A 62 1.09 -13.96 -16.55
N SER A 63 0.54 -12.86 -16.05
CA SER A 63 -0.78 -12.79 -15.41
C SER A 63 -1.01 -13.81 -14.28
N LYS A 64 0.02 -14.08 -13.48
CA LYS A 64 -0.01 -15.05 -12.37
C LYS A 64 -0.55 -14.41 -11.08
N ILE A 65 -1.85 -14.13 -11.07
CA ILE A 65 -2.53 -13.43 -9.95
C ILE A 65 -2.26 -14.09 -8.59
N GLU A 66 -2.35 -15.42 -8.49
CA GLU A 66 -2.10 -16.12 -7.22
C GLU A 66 -0.66 -15.93 -6.71
N ASN A 67 0.33 -15.84 -7.61
CA ASN A 67 1.70 -15.52 -7.21
C ASN A 67 1.83 -14.07 -6.73
N LEU A 68 1.11 -13.13 -7.34
CA LEU A 68 1.11 -11.73 -6.90
C LEU A 68 0.53 -11.63 -5.47
N LYS A 69 -0.57 -12.35 -5.19
CA LYS A 69 -1.14 -12.47 -3.84
C LYS A 69 -0.12 -13.04 -2.85
N VAL A 70 0.59 -14.12 -3.20
CA VAL A 70 1.66 -14.68 -2.35
C VAL A 70 2.76 -13.65 -2.09
N THR A 71 3.15 -12.89 -3.11
CA THR A 71 4.17 -11.85 -2.96
C THR A 71 3.74 -10.77 -1.97
N LEU A 72 2.49 -10.30 -2.06
CA LEU A 72 1.91 -9.34 -1.11
C LEU A 72 1.84 -9.91 0.32
N THR A 73 1.48 -11.19 0.46
CA THR A 73 1.51 -11.89 1.76
C THR A 73 2.93 -11.93 2.34
N ILE A 74 3.94 -12.27 1.52
CA ILE A 74 5.35 -12.26 1.96
C ILE A 74 5.74 -10.87 2.45
N LEU A 75 5.43 -9.81 1.68
CA LEU A 75 5.77 -8.43 2.06
C LEU A 75 5.08 -8.02 3.36
N THR A 76 3.77 -8.27 3.47
CA THR A 76 2.98 -7.95 4.68
C THR A 76 3.57 -8.63 5.92
N VAL A 77 3.88 -9.92 5.83
CA VAL A 77 4.42 -10.66 6.99
C VAL A 77 5.84 -10.22 7.32
N LEU A 78 6.71 -10.00 6.32
CA LEU A 78 8.06 -9.49 6.58
C LEU A 78 8.01 -8.12 7.26
N VAL A 79 7.17 -7.20 6.77
CA VAL A 79 7.07 -5.86 7.36
C VAL A 79 6.43 -5.90 8.76
N GLY A 80 5.42 -6.75 9.00
CA GLY A 80 4.83 -6.91 10.34
C GLY A 80 5.73 -7.60 11.37
N SER A 81 6.70 -8.41 10.91
CA SER A 81 7.63 -9.19 11.74
C SER A 81 8.74 -8.34 12.42
N LYS A 82 9.72 -8.99 13.05
CA LYS A 82 10.90 -8.28 13.59
C LYS A 82 11.79 -7.68 12.49
N CYS A 83 11.58 -8.07 11.21
CA CYS A 83 12.33 -7.48 10.10
C CYS A 83 12.13 -5.96 9.96
N LYS A 84 11.06 -5.37 10.52
CA LYS A 84 10.84 -3.91 10.53
C LYS A 84 11.97 -3.11 11.16
N GLN A 85 12.75 -3.70 12.07
CA GLN A 85 13.94 -3.06 12.65
C GLN A 85 15.04 -2.80 11.60
N ASN A 86 14.96 -3.48 10.45
CA ASN A 86 15.90 -3.39 9.34
C ASN A 86 15.15 -3.07 8.03
N LEU A 87 14.04 -2.33 8.12
CA LEU A 87 13.17 -2.02 6.97
C LEU A 87 13.93 -1.30 5.84
N ASP A 88 14.93 -0.47 6.19
CA ASP A 88 15.81 0.24 5.26
C ASP A 88 16.52 -0.68 4.25
N LEU A 89 16.72 -1.95 4.59
CA LEU A 89 17.38 -2.91 3.71
C LEU A 89 16.51 -3.35 2.53
N PHE A 90 15.19 -3.13 2.58
CA PHE A 90 14.25 -3.61 1.56
C PHE A 90 13.05 -2.69 1.30
N LEU A 91 12.97 -1.50 1.92
CA LEU A 91 11.85 -0.57 1.73
C LEU A 91 11.69 -0.10 0.28
N VAL A 92 12.79 0.09 -0.46
CA VAL A 92 12.77 0.44 -1.88
C VAL A 92 12.08 -0.67 -2.68
N SER A 93 12.41 -1.93 -2.38
CA SER A 93 11.76 -3.08 -3.00
C SER A 93 10.27 -3.14 -2.72
N VAL A 94 9.85 -2.86 -1.48
CA VAL A 94 8.43 -2.84 -1.10
C VAL A 94 7.66 -1.84 -1.95
N VAL A 95 8.12 -0.58 -2.02
CA VAL A 95 7.40 0.46 -2.78
C VAL A 95 7.45 0.23 -4.29
N ASN A 96 8.55 -0.29 -4.83
CA ASN A 96 8.62 -0.67 -6.24
C ASN A 96 7.61 -1.76 -6.60
N ILE A 97 7.49 -2.80 -5.76
CA ILE A 97 6.52 -3.89 -5.95
C ILE A 97 5.09 -3.34 -5.91
N LEU A 98 4.76 -2.55 -4.88
CA LEU A 98 3.42 -2.00 -4.70
C LEU A 98 3.03 -1.06 -5.84
N ALA A 99 3.93 -0.14 -6.23
CA ALA A 99 3.71 0.75 -7.37
C ALA A 99 3.46 -0.04 -8.66
N LYS A 100 4.30 -1.05 -8.94
CA LYS A 100 4.18 -1.86 -10.16
C LYS A 100 2.92 -2.71 -10.20
N MET A 101 2.46 -3.22 -9.04
CA MET A 101 1.20 -3.95 -8.94
C MET A 101 -0.02 -3.03 -9.09
N LEU A 102 0.04 -1.80 -8.56
CA LEU A 102 -1.02 -0.79 -8.77
C LEU A 102 -1.14 -0.34 -10.24
N GLU A 103 -0.02 -0.20 -10.94
CA GLU A 103 0.02 0.14 -12.37
C GLU A 103 -0.40 -1.01 -13.29
N SER A 104 -0.39 -2.25 -12.79
CA SER A 104 -0.73 -3.43 -13.56
C SER A 104 -2.23 -3.49 -13.89
N PRO A 105 -2.62 -4.03 -15.06
CA PRO A 105 -4.03 -4.32 -15.37
C PRO A 105 -4.66 -5.35 -14.40
N LEU A 106 -3.86 -6.06 -13.62
CA LEU A 106 -4.32 -7.07 -12.65
C LEU A 106 -4.67 -6.45 -11.29
N ASN A 107 -4.45 -5.15 -11.10
CA ASN A 107 -4.61 -4.44 -9.83
C ASN A 107 -5.95 -4.71 -9.14
N LEU A 108 -7.06 -4.73 -9.88
CA LEU A 108 -8.41 -4.92 -9.34
C LEU A 108 -8.58 -6.25 -8.61
N GLU A 109 -7.89 -7.29 -9.07
CA GLU A 109 -7.94 -8.64 -8.48
C GLU A 109 -7.15 -8.74 -7.16
N ILE A 110 -6.26 -7.79 -6.90
CA ILE A 110 -5.32 -7.82 -5.77
C ILE A 110 -5.34 -6.53 -4.92
N ILE A 111 -6.25 -5.59 -5.20
CA ILE A 111 -6.23 -4.24 -4.60
C ILE A 111 -6.40 -4.26 -3.08
N GLU A 112 -7.17 -5.19 -2.54
CA GLU A 112 -7.37 -5.37 -1.10
C GLU A 112 -6.09 -5.84 -0.41
N GLN A 113 -5.34 -6.75 -1.04
CA GLN A 113 -4.06 -7.23 -0.54
C GLN A 113 -2.96 -6.17 -0.68
N ILE A 114 -2.98 -5.38 -1.76
CA ILE A 114 -2.13 -4.20 -1.92
C ILE A 114 -2.39 -3.23 -0.76
N SER A 115 -3.66 -2.89 -0.51
CA SER A 115 -4.06 -1.99 0.57
C SER A 115 -3.60 -2.52 1.94
N SER A 116 -3.82 -3.80 2.22
CA SER A 116 -3.36 -4.44 3.47
C SER A 116 -1.84 -4.36 3.65
N THR A 117 -1.09 -4.54 2.55
CA THR A 117 0.37 -4.43 2.56
C THR A 117 0.82 -2.98 2.80
N ILE A 118 0.14 -2.00 2.19
CA ILE A 118 0.40 -0.56 2.43
C ILE A 118 0.11 -0.19 3.88
N ILE A 119 -0.98 -0.69 4.47
CA ILE A 119 -1.31 -0.45 5.89
C ILE A 119 -0.21 -0.99 6.79
N SER A 120 0.23 -2.24 6.58
CA SER A 120 1.33 -2.83 7.34
C SER A 120 2.63 -2.06 7.16
N PHE A 121 2.95 -1.63 5.94
CA PHE A 121 4.13 -0.82 5.65
C PHE A 121 4.10 0.56 6.29
N SER A 122 2.96 1.24 6.21
CA SER A 122 2.77 2.58 6.75
C SER A 122 2.85 2.61 8.28
N ALA A 123 2.60 1.49 8.97
CA ALA A 123 2.79 1.41 10.42
C ALA A 123 4.26 1.45 10.87
N HIS A 124 5.22 1.23 9.96
CA HIS A 124 6.62 0.99 10.31
C HIS A 124 7.63 1.84 9.53
N HIS A 125 7.26 2.40 8.38
CA HIS A 125 8.13 3.27 7.60
C HIS A 125 8.27 4.68 8.21
N ASN A 126 9.43 5.31 7.98
CA ASN A 126 9.75 6.67 8.41
C ASN A 126 9.85 7.62 7.21
N HIS A 127 8.91 8.56 7.11
CA HIS A 127 8.81 9.50 5.99
C HIS A 127 9.88 10.61 6.03
N VAL A 128 10.68 10.73 7.08
CA VAL A 128 11.77 11.72 7.14
C VAL A 128 12.93 11.34 6.23
N ILE A 129 13.10 10.05 5.92
CA ILE A 129 14.21 9.52 5.11
C ILE A 129 14.00 9.82 3.60
N LEU A 130 12.87 10.43 3.23
CA LEU A 130 12.42 10.64 1.85
C LEU A 130 13.14 11.75 1.06
N ASP A 131 14.06 12.52 1.63
CA ASP A 131 14.72 13.57 0.83
C ASP A 131 15.87 13.03 -0.04
N VAL A 132 16.37 11.82 0.26
CA VAL A 132 17.72 11.42 -0.16
C VAL A 132 17.73 10.42 -1.33
N ASP A 133 16.71 9.56 -1.47
CA ASP A 133 16.72 8.48 -2.46
C ASP A 133 15.51 8.52 -3.40
N SER A 134 15.74 8.97 -4.65
CA SER A 134 14.73 8.96 -5.72
C SER A 134 14.15 7.57 -6.00
N SER A 135 14.93 6.51 -5.75
CA SER A 135 14.52 5.12 -5.93
C SER A 135 13.35 4.73 -5.02
N PHE A 136 13.19 5.43 -3.89
CA PHE A 136 12.01 5.31 -3.04
C PHE A 136 10.95 6.36 -3.35
N VAL A 137 11.35 7.63 -3.48
CA VAL A 137 10.42 8.77 -3.53
C VAL A 137 9.50 8.68 -4.74
N THR A 138 10.06 8.40 -5.91
CA THR A 138 9.30 8.33 -7.17
C THR A 138 8.21 7.26 -7.14
N PRO A 139 8.47 5.98 -6.80
CA PRO A 139 7.41 4.97 -6.69
C PRO A 139 6.44 5.26 -5.55
N TYR A 140 6.89 5.85 -4.43
CA TYR A 140 6.00 6.17 -3.32
C TYR A 140 4.99 7.28 -3.64
N ILE A 141 5.43 8.37 -4.28
CA ILE A 141 4.54 9.41 -4.82
C ILE A 141 3.54 8.80 -5.80
N LYS A 142 4.01 7.91 -6.66
CA LYS A 142 3.15 7.23 -7.64
C LYS A 142 2.06 6.39 -6.97
N ILE A 143 2.37 5.67 -5.89
CA ILE A 143 1.36 4.96 -5.07
C ILE A 143 0.31 5.96 -4.59
N ILE A 144 0.72 7.06 -3.95
CA ILE A 144 -0.20 8.09 -3.44
C ILE A 144 -1.11 8.62 -4.56
N LYS A 145 -0.54 8.97 -5.72
CA LYS A 145 -1.29 9.47 -6.89
C LYS A 145 -2.34 8.46 -7.36
N ILE A 146 -1.99 7.18 -7.49
CA ILE A 146 -2.92 6.15 -7.94
C ILE A 146 -4.05 5.94 -6.92
N LEU A 147 -3.73 5.88 -5.62
CA LEU A 147 -4.75 5.74 -4.58
C LEU A 147 -5.71 6.94 -4.56
N CYS A 148 -5.18 8.16 -4.61
CA CYS A 148 -5.99 9.38 -4.64
C CYS A 148 -6.89 9.43 -5.88
N LYS A 149 -6.36 9.00 -7.03
CA LYS A 149 -7.14 8.86 -8.27
C LYS A 149 -8.29 7.87 -8.09
N TYR A 150 -8.07 6.70 -7.50
CA TYR A 150 -9.12 5.72 -7.24
C TYR A 150 -10.22 6.20 -6.30
N VAL A 151 -9.91 7.12 -5.37
CA VAL A 151 -10.92 7.77 -4.53
C VAL A 151 -11.81 8.70 -5.36
N GLN A 152 -11.26 9.38 -6.36
CA GLN A 152 -11.95 10.37 -7.18
C GLN A 152 -12.56 9.81 -8.48
N ASP A 153 -12.12 8.63 -8.92
CA ASP A 153 -12.53 8.04 -10.20
C ASP A 153 -14.03 7.69 -10.21
N ASN A 154 -14.68 8.08 -11.30
CA ASN A 154 -16.05 7.67 -11.63
C ASN A 154 -16.01 6.47 -12.56
N GLU A 155 -15.97 5.27 -11.98
CA GLU A 155 -16.02 4.01 -12.71
C GLU A 155 -17.44 3.67 -13.15
N SER A 156 -17.61 3.06 -14.33
CA SER A 156 -18.93 2.71 -14.83
C SER A 156 -19.62 1.60 -14.02
N SER A 157 -18.84 0.76 -13.35
CA SER A 157 -19.33 -0.29 -12.46
C SER A 157 -19.22 0.17 -11.00
N PRO A 158 -20.36 0.33 -10.28
CA PRO A 158 -20.36 0.72 -8.88
C PRO A 158 -19.57 -0.22 -7.97
N ASP A 159 -19.60 -1.53 -8.23
CA ASP A 159 -18.86 -2.52 -7.42
C ASP A 159 -17.35 -2.35 -7.55
N ILE A 160 -16.86 -2.17 -8.79
CA ILE A 160 -15.45 -1.90 -9.07
C ILE A 160 -15.03 -0.56 -8.45
N GLN A 161 -15.88 0.46 -8.58
CA GLN A 161 -15.67 1.77 -7.97
C GLN A 161 -15.51 1.64 -6.46
N ASN A 162 -16.46 1.00 -5.78
CA ASN A 162 -16.48 0.82 -4.34
C ASN A 162 -15.25 0.04 -3.87
N LYS A 163 -14.90 -1.06 -4.54
CA LYS A 163 -13.71 -1.86 -4.19
C LYS A 163 -12.42 -1.02 -4.25
N LYS A 164 -12.24 -0.24 -5.31
CA LYS A 164 -11.09 0.66 -5.46
C LYS A 164 -11.08 1.77 -4.41
N LYS A 165 -12.22 2.43 -4.19
CA LYS A 165 -12.38 3.51 -3.19
C LYS A 165 -12.07 3.03 -1.78
N VAL A 166 -12.70 1.94 -1.33
CA VAL A 166 -12.51 1.36 0.01
C VAL A 166 -11.05 1.00 0.26
N ALA A 167 -10.45 0.25 -0.67
CA ALA A 167 -9.04 -0.16 -0.53
C ALA A 167 -8.10 1.06 -0.49
N SER A 168 -8.40 2.09 -1.28
CA SER A 168 -7.56 3.30 -1.36
C SER A 168 -7.70 4.18 -0.12
N LEU A 169 -8.91 4.39 0.39
CA LEU A 169 -9.13 5.17 1.61
C LEU A 169 -8.48 4.52 2.83
N ARG A 170 -8.55 3.18 2.96
CA ARG A 170 -7.87 2.46 4.04
C ARG A 170 -6.35 2.64 3.97
N ALA A 171 -5.78 2.59 2.77
CA ALA A 171 -4.36 2.78 2.53
C ALA A 171 -3.93 4.24 2.81
N ILE A 172 -4.68 5.23 2.31
CA ILE A 172 -4.43 6.66 2.57
C ILE A 172 -4.52 6.95 4.06
N ASN A 173 -5.55 6.47 4.75
CA ASN A 173 -5.71 6.66 6.19
C ASN A 173 -4.49 6.12 6.96
N ALA A 174 -3.96 4.96 6.59
CA ALA A 174 -2.76 4.41 7.23
C ALA A 174 -1.50 5.23 6.93
N ILE A 175 -1.38 5.80 5.72
CA ILE A 175 -0.26 6.69 5.36
C ILE A 175 -0.30 7.96 6.21
N VAL A 176 -1.44 8.65 6.26
CA VAL A 176 -1.54 9.95 6.95
C VAL A 176 -1.50 9.81 8.48
N SER A 177 -1.96 8.67 9.00
CA SER A 177 -1.92 8.35 10.44
C SER A 177 -0.52 8.08 10.98
N ASN A 178 0.49 7.94 10.11
CA ASN A 178 1.88 7.75 10.54
C ASN A 178 2.46 9.05 11.14
N ASP A 179 3.07 8.97 12.32
CA ASP A 179 3.59 10.12 13.10
C ASP A 179 4.75 10.89 12.42
N THR A 180 5.32 10.32 11.37
CA THR A 180 6.38 10.94 10.56
C THR A 180 5.85 11.55 9.26
N PHE A 181 4.59 11.30 8.88
CA PHE A 181 4.02 11.74 7.59
C PHE A 181 4.17 13.25 7.37
N LEU A 182 3.66 14.08 8.29
CA LEU A 182 3.78 15.55 8.20
C LEU A 182 5.21 16.08 8.33
N LYS A 183 6.15 15.23 8.77
CA LYS A 183 7.58 15.55 8.86
C LYS A 183 8.32 15.23 7.56
N SER A 184 7.63 14.69 6.56
CA SER A 184 8.20 14.38 5.25
C SER A 184 8.74 15.65 4.58
N PRO A 185 9.94 15.61 3.98
CA PRO A 185 10.44 16.68 3.11
C PRO A 185 9.62 16.83 1.82
N LYS A 186 8.83 15.82 1.46
CA LYS A 186 7.92 15.81 0.30
C LYS A 186 6.45 16.02 0.67
N ILE A 187 6.17 16.52 1.88
CA ILE A 187 4.80 16.64 2.38
C ILE A 187 3.91 17.52 1.49
N ASP A 188 4.47 18.58 0.88
CA ASP A 188 3.74 19.45 -0.04
C ASP A 188 3.17 18.66 -1.24
N GLU A 189 4.01 17.81 -1.86
CA GLU A 189 3.60 16.99 -2.99
C GLU A 189 2.60 15.91 -2.56
N PHE A 190 2.70 15.36 -1.34
CA PHE A 190 1.73 14.37 -0.85
C PHE A 190 0.35 15.00 -0.60
N LEU A 191 0.32 16.15 0.07
CA LEU A 191 -0.92 16.84 0.43
C LEU A 191 -1.63 17.42 -0.80
N GLU A 192 -0.89 17.78 -1.86
CA GLU A 192 -1.47 18.22 -3.13
C GLU A 192 -2.42 17.18 -3.76
N TYR A 193 -2.22 15.88 -3.51
CA TYR A 193 -3.13 14.83 -3.98
C TYR A 193 -4.10 14.34 -2.90
N ILE A 194 -3.61 14.17 -1.67
CA ILE A 194 -4.40 13.57 -0.58
C ILE A 194 -5.56 14.48 -0.16
N ILE A 195 -5.32 15.78 0.03
CA ILE A 195 -6.37 16.69 0.52
C ILE A 195 -7.54 16.76 -0.46
N PRO A 196 -7.36 16.99 -1.78
CA PRO A 196 -8.47 16.98 -2.73
C PRO A 196 -9.23 15.65 -2.77
N ALA A 197 -8.53 14.51 -2.68
CA ALA A 197 -9.17 13.19 -2.69
C ALA A 197 -10.08 12.96 -1.48
N LEU A 198 -9.60 13.29 -0.29
CA LEU A 198 -10.39 13.15 0.95
C LEU A 198 -11.60 14.10 0.94
N LEU A 199 -11.42 15.35 0.48
CA LEU A 199 -12.51 16.31 0.39
C LEU A 199 -13.56 15.92 -0.65
N ALA A 200 -13.14 15.42 -1.81
CA ALA A 200 -14.05 14.95 -2.85
C ALA A 200 -14.95 13.81 -2.32
N ASN A 201 -14.38 12.84 -1.61
CA ASN A 201 -15.16 11.76 -1.00
C ASN A 201 -16.18 12.29 0.03
N ILE A 202 -15.77 13.19 0.93
CA ILE A 202 -16.67 13.78 1.94
C ILE A 202 -17.81 14.60 1.30
N GLN A 203 -17.52 15.32 0.23
CA GLN A 203 -18.54 16.09 -0.51
C GLN A 203 -19.52 15.17 -1.24
N GLU A 204 -19.02 14.09 -1.85
CA GLU A 204 -19.84 13.05 -2.45
C GLU A 204 -20.73 12.38 -1.40
N GLY A 205 -20.20 12.05 -0.23
CA GLY A 205 -20.93 11.50 0.92
C GLY A 205 -22.03 12.42 1.44
N LYS A 206 -21.80 13.74 1.52
CA LYS A 206 -22.86 14.71 1.86
C LYS A 206 -23.94 14.84 0.78
N THR A 207 -23.55 14.73 -0.49
CA THR A 207 -24.47 14.83 -1.64
C THR A 207 -25.28 13.54 -1.84
N THR A 208 -24.69 12.39 -1.50
CA THR A 208 -25.27 11.06 -1.65
C THR A 208 -25.96 10.59 -0.37
N GLY A 209 -25.57 11.07 0.81
CA GLY A 209 -26.23 10.83 2.10
C GLY A 209 -27.67 11.32 2.14
N ILE A 210 -27.98 12.41 1.41
CA ILE A 210 -29.37 12.88 1.18
C ILE A 210 -30.17 11.87 0.32
N LYS A 211 -29.50 11.12 -0.58
CA LYS A 211 -30.12 10.11 -1.46
C LYS A 211 -30.17 8.71 -0.83
N LEU A 212 -29.16 8.32 -0.04
CA LEU A 212 -29.00 7.00 0.58
C LEU A 212 -29.85 6.81 1.85
N TYR A 213 -30.10 7.85 2.64
CA TYR A 213 -30.97 7.76 3.83
C TYR A 213 -32.42 7.35 3.47
N ARG A 214 -32.82 7.55 2.21
CA ARG A 214 -34.12 7.12 1.69
C ARG A 214 -34.15 5.66 1.20
N SER A 215 -32.99 5.00 1.08
CA SER A 215 -32.86 3.66 0.47
C SER A 215 -32.27 2.56 1.36
N LEU A 216 -31.56 2.89 2.45
CA LEU A 216 -30.82 1.92 3.28
C LEU A 216 -31.58 1.37 4.51
N SER A 217 -32.90 1.24 4.45
CA SER A 217 -33.63 0.55 5.51
C SER A 217 -33.40 -0.96 5.56
N ASN A 218 -32.31 -1.53 4.99
CA ASN A 218 -31.89 -2.92 5.18
C ASN A 218 -30.41 -3.17 4.79
N THR A 219 -29.69 -3.85 5.69
CA THR A 219 -28.44 -4.67 5.58
C THR A 219 -27.01 -4.07 5.63
N ASP A 220 -26.30 -4.54 6.69
CA ASP A 220 -24.94 -5.10 6.82
C ASP A 220 -23.64 -4.26 6.81
N ILE A 221 -23.29 -3.73 8.00
CA ILE A 221 -22.05 -3.81 8.85
C ILE A 221 -20.63 -3.94 8.19
N SER A 222 -20.42 -3.76 6.89
CA SER A 222 -19.07 -3.71 6.28
C SER A 222 -18.64 -2.33 5.76
N ASP A 223 -19.57 -1.37 5.78
CA ASP A 223 -19.30 0.06 5.66
C ASP A 223 -18.65 0.58 6.94
N VAL A 224 -17.34 0.38 7.10
CA VAL A 224 -16.57 1.42 7.78
C VAL A 224 -16.81 2.66 6.94
N ASP A 225 -17.75 3.49 7.38
CA ASP A 225 -18.27 4.65 6.65
C ASP A 225 -17.10 5.34 5.95
N LEU A 226 -17.07 5.32 4.61
CA LEU A 226 -15.92 5.84 3.86
C LEU A 226 -15.70 7.32 4.17
N ASP A 227 -16.80 8.00 4.50
CA ASP A 227 -16.82 9.33 5.08
C ASP A 227 -16.09 9.38 6.42
N ASN A 228 -16.30 8.40 7.31
CA ASN A 228 -15.54 8.29 8.55
C ASN A 228 -14.04 8.10 8.29
N LEU A 229 -13.61 7.28 7.32
CA LEU A 229 -12.17 7.16 7.00
C LEU A 229 -11.59 8.47 6.46
N SER A 230 -12.34 9.18 5.62
CA SER A 230 -11.90 10.46 5.08
C SER A 230 -11.82 11.54 6.15
N ILE A 231 -12.84 11.61 7.02
CA ILE A 231 -12.89 12.52 8.17
C ILE A 231 -11.79 12.18 9.18
N GLN A 232 -11.57 10.90 9.47
CA GLN A 232 -10.46 10.43 10.31
C GLN A 232 -9.12 10.87 9.73
N SER A 233 -8.90 10.65 8.43
CA SER A 233 -7.67 11.05 7.75
C SER A 233 -7.42 12.56 7.85
N ILE A 234 -8.45 13.38 7.64
CA ILE A 234 -8.36 14.83 7.81
C ILE A 234 -8.09 15.20 9.27
N ASN A 235 -8.79 14.57 10.23
CA ASN A 235 -8.58 14.84 11.65
C ASN A 235 -7.15 14.52 12.09
N GLU A 236 -6.58 13.40 11.63
CA GLU A 236 -5.19 13.03 11.91
C GLU A 236 -4.20 14.06 11.37
N ILE A 237 -4.44 14.58 10.15
CA ILE A 237 -3.65 15.68 9.59
C ILE A 237 -3.80 16.92 10.48
N MET A 238 -5.04 17.35 10.72
CA MET A 238 -5.37 18.59 11.43
C MET A 238 -4.83 18.64 12.86
N GLN A 239 -4.88 17.52 13.60
CA GLN A 239 -4.38 17.43 14.97
C GLN A 239 -2.87 17.56 15.08
N ARG A 240 -2.14 17.33 13.98
CA ARG A 240 -0.67 17.28 13.95
C ARG A 240 -0.06 18.46 13.20
N ILE A 241 -0.87 19.40 12.71
CA ILE A 241 -0.40 20.62 12.03
C ILE A 241 0.41 21.47 13.00
N ASN A 242 1.53 21.99 12.50
CA ASN A 242 2.32 23.02 13.16
C ASN A 242 2.50 24.21 12.19
N PRO A 243 3.03 25.36 12.65
CA PRO A 243 3.20 26.53 11.80
C PRO A 243 3.99 26.27 10.50
N ALA A 244 4.94 25.34 10.48
CA ALA A 244 5.71 25.00 9.29
C ALA A 244 4.93 24.16 8.27
N THR A 245 3.90 23.44 8.71
CA THR A 245 3.04 22.61 7.84
C THR A 245 1.68 23.24 7.57
N PHE A 246 1.37 24.39 8.18
CA PHE A 246 0.06 25.04 8.08
C PHE A 246 -0.29 25.36 6.63
N ASP A 247 0.49 26.21 5.97
CA ASP A 247 0.23 26.61 4.58
C ASP A 247 0.20 25.39 3.65
N ARG A 248 1.00 24.36 3.95
CA ARG A 248 1.09 23.12 3.17
C ARG A 248 -0.21 22.33 3.15
N VAL A 249 -0.97 22.34 4.26
CA VAL A 249 -2.26 21.66 4.37
C VAL A 249 -3.39 22.45 3.73
N PHE A 250 -3.35 23.78 3.81
CA PHE A 250 -4.44 24.63 3.31
C PHE A 250 -4.29 25.02 1.83
N ASN A 251 -3.07 25.14 1.30
CA ASN A 251 -2.83 25.50 -0.09
C ASN A 251 -3.55 24.60 -1.10
N PRO A 252 -3.61 23.26 -0.94
CA PRO A 252 -4.36 22.38 -1.84
C PRO A 252 -5.88 22.63 -1.86
N ILE A 253 -6.44 23.30 -0.86
CA ILE A 253 -7.89 23.58 -0.77
C ILE A 253 -8.32 24.71 -1.71
N TYR A 254 -7.40 25.64 -1.98
CA TYR A 254 -7.68 26.86 -2.75
C TYR A 254 -7.27 26.79 -4.23
N LYS A 255 -6.70 25.66 -4.66
CA LYS A 255 -6.35 25.38 -6.07
C LYS A 255 -7.49 24.64 -6.76
#